data_AF-A0A7C6AJI4-F1
#
_entry.id   AF-A0A7C6AJI4-F1
#
_cell.length_a   1.000
_cell.length_b   1.000
_cell.length_c   1.000
_cell.angle_alpha   90.00
_cell.angle_beta   90.00
_cell.angle_gamma   90.00
#
_symmetry.space_group_name_H-M   'P 1'
#
loop_
_entity.id
_entity.type
_entity.pdbx_description
1 polymer ?
#
loop_
_entity_poly.entity_id
_entity_poly.type
_entity_poly.pdbx_seq_one_letter_code
_entity_poly.pdbx_strand_id
1 'polypeptide(L)'
;MHKKVVDKIYGVVKSGKEARIYHGRGFNGEELALKIYLTTTSEFRKGMFKYIDGDPRFKKVRKDVRGKDNLIYAWTKKEFSNLTLARDAGVRVPNPIAFYRNVLVMSFIGSDGVPAPLLKEVDLLNPGEFYKSLLESVRILYSKAGLVHGDLSEYNIMVLDDSPVIFDVSQAVLKSHPLSDELLLRDVERINFYFGRLGVDTYGVEDIERWVKGGAEILRKNPS
;
A
#
# COMPACT_ATOMS: atom_id res chain seq x y z
N MET A 1 2.42 -29.90 -2.67
CA MET A 1 2.53 -29.77 -1.20
C MET A 1 1.77 -28.53 -0.77
N HIS A 2 0.66 -28.67 -0.03
CA HIS A 2 -0.08 -27.51 0.49
C HIS A 2 0.75 -26.87 1.61
N LYS A 3 1.23 -25.63 1.41
CA LYS A 3 1.87 -24.88 2.50
C LYS A 3 0.83 -24.62 3.59
N LYS A 4 1.07 -25.13 4.79
CA LYS A 4 0.26 -24.87 5.98
C LYS A 4 0.52 -23.44 6.46
N VAL A 5 -0.23 -22.48 5.92
CA VAL A 5 -0.09 -21.05 6.25
C VAL A 5 -1.13 -20.59 7.27
N VAL A 6 -2.39 -21.01 7.11
CA VAL A 6 -3.51 -20.57 7.94
C VAL A 6 -4.10 -21.76 8.69
N ASP A 7 -4.14 -21.68 10.01
CA ASP A 7 -4.77 -22.66 10.90
C ASP A 7 -6.26 -22.35 11.08
N LYS A 8 -6.58 -21.09 11.41
CA LYS A 8 -7.96 -20.64 11.65
C LYS A 8 -8.25 -19.34 10.93
N ILE A 9 -9.49 -19.19 10.48
CA ILE A 9 -10.03 -17.94 9.96
C ILE A 9 -11.17 -17.52 10.90
N TYR A 10 -11.10 -16.29 11.39
CA TYR A 10 -12.10 -15.66 12.24
C TYR A 10 -13.02 -14.76 11.39
N GLY A 11 -13.63 -13.75 12.02
CA GLY A 11 -14.55 -12.83 11.37
C GLY A 11 -13.92 -11.86 10.37
N VAL A 12 -14.81 -11.13 9.70
CA VAL A 12 -14.45 -10.03 8.80
C VAL A 12 -13.98 -8.84 9.63
N VAL A 13 -12.78 -8.35 9.32
CA VAL A 13 -12.20 -7.14 9.92
C VAL A 13 -12.65 -5.90 9.15
N LYS A 14 -12.69 -6.00 7.82
CA LYS A 14 -13.08 -4.89 6.94
C LYS A 14 -13.73 -5.43 5.66
N SER A 15 -14.82 -4.82 5.24
CA SER A 15 -15.46 -5.12 3.95
C SER A 15 -15.35 -3.90 3.04
N GLY A 16 -14.64 -4.03 1.93
CA GLY A 16 -14.55 -3.01 0.88
C GLY A 16 -15.34 -3.42 -0.37
N LYS A 17 -15.41 -2.52 -1.35
CA LYS A 17 -16.00 -2.79 -2.67
C LYS A 17 -15.20 -3.82 -3.47
N GLU A 18 -13.90 -3.93 -3.19
CA GLU A 18 -12.93 -4.64 -4.04
C GLU A 18 -12.38 -5.92 -3.37
N ALA A 19 -12.36 -5.94 -2.04
CA ALA A 19 -11.88 -7.07 -1.26
C ALA A 19 -12.54 -7.11 0.12
N ARG A 20 -12.52 -8.29 0.73
CA ARG A 20 -12.82 -8.48 2.16
C ARG A 20 -11.54 -8.86 2.89
N ILE A 21 -11.36 -8.28 4.08
CA ILE A 21 -10.25 -8.61 4.98
C ILE A 21 -10.81 -9.45 6.11
N TYR A 22 -10.23 -10.63 6.31
CA TYR A 22 -10.53 -11.53 7.42
C TYR A 22 -9.34 -11.56 8.38
N HIS A 23 -9.65 -11.64 9.68
CA HIS A 23 -8.64 -12.01 10.67
C HIS A 23 -8.45 -13.54 10.61
N GLY A 24 -7.22 -14.01 10.74
CA GLY A 24 -6.90 -15.42 10.85
C GLY A 24 -5.70 -15.64 11.75
N ARG A 25 -5.39 -16.92 12.00
CA ARG A 25 -4.24 -17.33 12.80
C ARG A 25 -3.41 -18.34 12.02
N GLY A 26 -2.10 -18.18 12.04
CA GLY A 26 -1.16 -19.14 11.48
C GLY A 26 -0.93 -20.34 12.41
N PHE A 27 -0.24 -21.36 11.90
CA PHE A 27 0.02 -22.58 12.68
C PHE A 27 1.00 -22.38 13.83
N ASN A 28 1.81 -21.32 13.81
CA ASN A 28 2.69 -20.97 14.92
C ASN A 28 2.03 -19.99 15.90
N GLY A 29 0.74 -19.71 15.69
CA GLY A 29 -0.06 -18.86 16.55
C GLY A 29 -0.05 -17.38 16.20
N GLU A 30 0.69 -16.97 15.17
CA GLU A 30 0.76 -15.59 14.68
C GLU A 30 -0.57 -15.09 14.10
N GLU A 31 -0.87 -13.81 14.27
CA GLU A 31 -2.07 -13.19 13.70
C GLU A 31 -1.88 -12.82 12.22
N LEU A 32 -2.87 -13.15 11.41
CA LEU A 32 -2.86 -13.02 9.96
C LEU A 32 -4.02 -12.16 9.47
N ALA A 33 -3.76 -11.36 8.44
CA ALA A 33 -4.80 -10.73 7.63
C ALA A 33 -4.93 -11.47 6.29
N LEU A 34 -6.14 -11.91 5.97
CA LEU A 34 -6.47 -12.52 4.69
C LEU A 34 -7.27 -11.54 3.84
N LYS A 35 -6.64 -10.97 2.81
CA LYS A 35 -7.30 -10.12 1.81
C LYS A 35 -7.82 -10.99 0.67
N ILE A 36 -9.14 -11.15 0.61
CA ILE A 36 -9.83 -11.91 -0.43
C ILE A 36 -10.44 -10.92 -1.43
N TYR A 37 -9.86 -10.87 -2.63
CA TYR A 37 -10.36 -10.04 -3.72
C TYR A 37 -11.69 -10.57 -4.24
N LEU A 38 -12.66 -9.68 -4.40
CA LEU A 38 -13.98 -9.99 -4.95
C LEU A 38 -13.87 -10.09 -6.48
N THR A 39 -14.56 -11.07 -7.07
CA THR A 39 -14.55 -11.34 -8.51
C THR A 39 -15.54 -10.46 -9.30
N THR A 40 -15.87 -9.25 -8.81
CA THR A 40 -17.08 -8.51 -9.21
C THR A 40 -16.84 -7.19 -9.98
N THR A 41 -17.84 -6.87 -10.81
CA THR A 41 -18.13 -5.70 -11.69
C THR A 41 -17.13 -5.36 -12.82
N SER A 42 -17.65 -4.83 -13.93
CA SER A 42 -16.89 -4.31 -15.07
C SER A 42 -16.19 -2.98 -14.75
N GLU A 43 -16.79 -2.17 -13.88
CA GLU A 43 -16.27 -0.86 -13.47
C GLU A 43 -15.01 -0.97 -12.60
N PHE A 44 -15.00 -1.90 -11.65
CA PHE A 44 -13.80 -2.20 -10.87
C PHE A 44 -12.63 -2.60 -11.77
N ARG A 45 -12.90 -3.48 -12.76
CA ARG A 45 -11.91 -3.88 -13.76
C ARG A 45 -11.41 -2.71 -14.61
N LYS A 46 -12.31 -1.78 -14.99
CA LYS A 46 -11.94 -0.52 -15.67
C LYS A 46 -10.98 0.31 -14.81
N GLY A 47 -11.26 0.43 -13.51
CA GLY A 47 -10.41 1.16 -12.56
C GLY A 47 -9.00 0.57 -12.40
N MET A 48 -8.87 -0.76 -12.50
CA MET A 48 -7.56 -1.43 -12.41
C MET A 48 -6.68 -1.17 -13.63
N PHE A 49 -7.27 -1.05 -14.84
CA PHE A 49 -6.49 -1.04 -16.08
C PHE A 49 -5.44 0.07 -16.12
N LYS A 50 -5.72 1.26 -15.58
CA LYS A 50 -4.75 2.38 -15.57
C LYS A 50 -3.47 2.09 -14.78
N TYR A 51 -3.52 1.18 -13.80
CA TYR A 51 -2.37 0.76 -12.98
C TYR A 51 -1.71 -0.53 -13.49
N ILE A 52 -2.33 -1.18 -14.49
CA ILE A 52 -1.82 -2.34 -15.21
C ILE A 52 -1.17 -1.91 -16.52
N ASP A 53 -1.68 -0.83 -17.11
CA ASP A 53 -1.27 -0.32 -18.41
C ASP A 53 0.06 0.40 -18.35
N GLY A 54 1.09 -0.23 -18.90
CA GLY A 54 2.47 0.20 -18.77
C GLY A 54 3.27 -0.63 -17.76
N ASP A 55 2.62 -1.50 -16.97
CA ASP A 55 3.32 -2.43 -16.09
C ASP A 55 3.83 -3.65 -16.89
N PRO A 56 5.15 -3.83 -17.02
CA PRO A 56 5.73 -4.94 -17.79
C PRO A 56 5.34 -6.32 -17.24
N ARG A 57 4.97 -6.42 -15.96
CA ARG A 57 4.55 -7.66 -15.30
C ARG A 57 3.23 -8.20 -15.85
N PHE A 58 2.45 -7.38 -16.55
CA PHE A 58 1.14 -7.73 -17.08
C PHE A 58 1.09 -7.91 -18.61
N LYS A 59 2.20 -7.73 -19.32
CA LYS A 59 2.26 -7.87 -20.81
C LYS A 59 1.74 -9.22 -21.30
N LYS A 60 1.98 -10.31 -20.55
CA LYS A 60 1.51 -11.67 -20.90
C LYS A 60 0.03 -11.89 -20.56
N VAL A 61 -0.43 -11.32 -19.44
CA VAL A 61 -1.84 -11.42 -18.98
C VAL A 61 -2.80 -10.80 -20.00
N ARG A 62 -2.38 -9.70 -20.64
CA ARG A 62 -3.16 -9.02 -21.69
C ARG A 62 -3.34 -9.82 -22.98
N LYS A 63 -2.42 -10.75 -23.29
CA LYS A 63 -2.54 -11.60 -24.48
C LYS A 63 -3.55 -12.75 -24.28
N ASP A 64 -3.93 -13.02 -23.04
CA ASP A 64 -4.77 -14.13 -22.64
C ASP A 64 -6.09 -13.62 -22.04
N VAL A 65 -6.88 -12.93 -22.88
CA VAL A 65 -8.13 -12.22 -22.49
C VAL A 65 -9.29 -13.18 -22.17
N ARG A 66 -9.04 -14.48 -21.98
CA ARG A 66 -10.10 -15.49 -21.81
C ARG A 66 -10.57 -15.75 -20.37
N GLY A 67 -10.08 -15.05 -19.34
CA GLY A 67 -10.55 -15.33 -17.97
C GLY A 67 -10.47 -14.15 -16.98
N LYS A 68 -11.62 -13.76 -16.41
CA LYS A 68 -11.71 -12.83 -15.26
C LYS A 68 -10.80 -13.25 -14.10
N ASP A 69 -10.67 -14.56 -13.90
CA ASP A 69 -9.84 -15.15 -12.85
C ASP A 69 -8.34 -14.87 -13.05
N ASN A 70 -7.89 -14.72 -14.31
CA ASN A 70 -6.49 -14.41 -14.62
C ASN A 70 -6.13 -12.97 -14.22
N LEU A 71 -7.06 -12.02 -14.40
CA LEU A 71 -6.85 -10.62 -14.01
C LEU A 71 -6.75 -10.47 -12.50
N ILE A 72 -7.71 -11.05 -11.75
CA ILE A 72 -7.70 -10.98 -10.29
C ILE A 72 -6.47 -11.71 -9.73
N TYR A 73 -6.12 -12.88 -10.26
CA TYR A 73 -4.88 -13.58 -9.89
C TYR A 73 -3.64 -12.71 -10.11
N ALA A 74 -3.51 -12.09 -11.29
CA ALA A 74 -2.38 -11.23 -11.60
C ALA A 74 -2.33 -10.00 -10.67
N TRP A 75 -3.48 -9.45 -10.29
CA TRP A 75 -3.59 -8.33 -9.35
C TRP A 75 -3.19 -8.73 -7.92
N THR A 76 -3.69 -9.87 -7.43
CA THR A 76 -3.29 -10.42 -6.12
C THR A 76 -1.78 -10.70 -6.09
N LYS A 77 -1.24 -11.29 -7.18
CA LYS A 77 0.21 -11.52 -7.33
C LYS A 77 1.00 -10.20 -7.34
N LYS A 78 0.46 -9.15 -7.97
CA LYS A 78 1.08 -7.82 -8.01
C LYS A 78 1.16 -7.23 -6.61
N GLU A 79 0.07 -7.24 -5.83
CA GLU A 79 0.09 -6.73 -4.46
C GLU A 79 1.07 -7.52 -3.58
N PHE A 80 1.07 -8.86 -3.65
CA PHE A 80 2.06 -9.69 -2.95
C PHE A 80 3.50 -9.26 -3.29
N SER A 81 3.78 -9.05 -4.58
CA SER A 81 5.10 -8.62 -5.06
C SER A 81 5.46 -7.22 -4.58
N ASN A 82 4.50 -6.29 -4.60
CA ASN A 82 4.69 -4.91 -4.15
C ASN A 82 4.97 -4.84 -2.64
N LEU A 83 4.22 -5.59 -1.82
CA LEU A 83 4.48 -5.71 -0.37
C LEU A 83 5.86 -6.32 -0.10
N THR A 84 6.27 -7.31 -0.91
CA THR A 84 7.59 -7.95 -0.77
C THR A 84 8.70 -6.94 -1.02
N LEU A 85 8.62 -6.19 -2.13
CA LEU A 85 9.59 -5.14 -2.45
C LEU A 85 9.64 -4.05 -1.37
N ALA A 86 8.48 -3.58 -0.89
CA ALA A 86 8.40 -2.56 0.14
C ALA A 86 9.02 -3.02 1.46
N ARG A 87 8.68 -4.24 1.92
CA ARG A 87 9.27 -4.86 3.11
C ARG A 87 10.79 -5.00 2.98
N ASP A 88 11.26 -5.55 1.87
CA ASP A 88 12.69 -5.80 1.65
C ASP A 88 13.50 -4.50 1.56
N ALA A 89 12.86 -3.39 1.15
CA ALA A 89 13.44 -2.06 1.18
C ALA A 89 13.45 -1.40 2.59
N GLY A 90 12.77 -2.00 3.57
CA GLY A 90 12.66 -1.49 4.94
C GLY A 90 11.45 -0.58 5.19
N VAL A 91 10.46 -0.52 4.29
CA VAL A 91 9.20 0.20 4.54
C VAL A 91 8.35 -0.64 5.49
N ARG A 92 7.77 0.00 6.52
CA ARG A 92 6.82 -0.67 7.43
C ARG A 92 5.50 -0.92 6.70
N VAL A 93 5.29 -2.15 6.28
CA VAL A 93 4.10 -2.67 5.58
C VAL A 93 3.69 -4.01 6.18
N PRO A 94 2.45 -4.51 5.96
CA PRO A 94 2.11 -5.89 6.28
C PRO A 94 3.07 -6.87 5.59
N ASN A 95 3.69 -7.76 6.37
CA ASN A 95 4.60 -8.76 5.85
C ASN A 95 3.82 -9.76 4.97
N PRO A 96 4.08 -9.86 3.65
CA PRO A 96 3.39 -10.80 2.79
C PRO A 96 3.91 -12.22 3.03
N ILE A 97 3.00 -13.17 3.27
CA ILE A 97 3.34 -14.55 3.66
C ILE A 97 3.08 -15.50 2.50
N ALA A 98 1.89 -15.44 1.90
CA ALA A 98 1.52 -16.25 0.76
C ALA A 98 0.41 -15.59 -0.04
N PHE A 99 0.22 -16.03 -1.28
CA PHE A 99 -1.01 -15.77 -2.01
C PHE A 99 -1.46 -17.03 -2.76
N TYR A 100 -2.76 -17.17 -2.95
CA TYR A 100 -3.37 -18.26 -3.71
C TYR A 100 -4.61 -17.75 -4.44
N ARG A 101 -4.59 -17.81 -5.78
CA ARG A 101 -5.66 -17.26 -6.63
C ARG A 101 -5.93 -15.79 -6.28
N ASN A 102 -7.10 -15.49 -5.72
CA ASN A 102 -7.58 -14.17 -5.33
C ASN A 102 -7.39 -13.86 -3.84
N VAL A 103 -6.64 -14.71 -3.11
CA VAL A 103 -6.39 -14.56 -1.68
C VAL A 103 -4.94 -14.16 -1.46
N LEU A 104 -4.73 -13.07 -0.72
CA LEU A 104 -3.44 -12.65 -0.18
C LEU A 104 -3.44 -12.86 1.35
N VAL A 105 -2.40 -13.51 1.86
CA VAL A 105 -2.15 -13.71 3.29
C VAL A 105 -0.93 -12.89 3.68
N MET A 106 -1.10 -12.05 4.69
CA MET A 106 -0.07 -11.16 5.23
C MET A 106 -0.17 -11.07 6.75
N SER A 107 0.86 -10.53 7.42
CA SER A 107 0.80 -10.27 8.86
C SER A 107 -0.38 -9.37 9.19
N PHE A 108 -1.07 -9.66 10.29
CA PHE A 108 -2.03 -8.72 10.86
C PHE A 108 -1.30 -7.53 11.47
N ILE A 109 -1.83 -6.31 11.28
CA ILE A 109 -1.31 -5.08 11.89
C ILE A 109 -2.32 -4.66 12.94
N GLY A 110 -1.97 -4.89 14.21
CA GLY A 110 -2.88 -4.79 15.34
C GLY A 110 -2.58 -5.90 16.35
N SER A 111 -3.48 -6.11 17.30
CA SER A 111 -3.36 -7.13 18.34
C SER A 111 -4.73 -7.68 18.74
N ASP A 112 -4.78 -8.96 19.08
CA ASP A 112 -5.97 -9.65 19.60
C ASP A 112 -7.19 -9.53 18.67
N GLY A 113 -6.94 -9.62 17.37
CA GLY A 113 -7.93 -9.48 16.30
C GLY A 113 -8.46 -8.07 16.09
N VAL A 114 -7.94 -7.07 16.82
CA VAL A 114 -8.28 -5.65 16.65
C VAL A 114 -7.23 -4.98 15.76
N PRO A 115 -7.60 -4.45 14.58
CA PRO A 115 -6.64 -3.81 13.69
C PRO A 115 -6.12 -2.52 14.32
N ALA A 116 -4.87 -2.17 14.00
CA ALA A 116 -4.35 -0.84 14.29
C ALA A 116 -5.25 0.22 13.62
N PRO A 117 -5.52 1.35 14.30
CA PRO A 117 -6.39 2.38 13.77
C PRO A 117 -5.80 3.00 12.52
N LEU A 118 -6.67 3.45 11.60
CA LEU A 118 -6.24 4.22 10.45
C LEU A 118 -5.77 5.60 10.89
N LEU A 119 -4.87 6.21 10.13
CA LEU A 119 -4.46 7.59 10.37
C LEU A 119 -5.67 8.55 10.39
N LYS A 120 -6.71 8.28 9.60
CA LYS A 120 -7.98 9.03 9.64
C LYS A 120 -8.68 9.04 11.01
N GLU A 121 -8.47 7.99 11.80
CA GLU A 121 -9.22 7.68 13.03
C GLU A 121 -8.47 8.09 14.30
N VAL A 122 -7.26 8.67 14.17
CA VAL A 122 -6.37 8.99 15.29
C VAL A 122 -6.10 10.49 15.33
N ASP A 123 -6.22 11.05 16.53
CA ASP A 123 -5.64 12.35 16.85
C ASP A 123 -4.16 12.16 17.20
N LEU A 124 -3.29 12.53 16.26
CA LEU A 124 -1.84 12.37 16.43
C LEU A 124 -1.30 13.33 17.51
N LEU A 125 -0.51 12.78 18.44
CA LEU A 125 0.19 13.58 19.46
C LEU A 125 1.23 14.53 18.85
N ASN A 126 1.98 14.03 17.86
CA ASN A 126 3.03 14.80 17.18
C ASN A 126 2.86 14.72 15.65
N PRO A 127 1.86 15.42 15.06
CA PRO A 127 1.56 15.33 13.63
C PRO A 127 2.77 15.66 12.73
N GLY A 128 3.63 16.60 13.15
CA GLY A 128 4.82 16.99 12.39
C GLY A 128 5.90 15.90 12.31
N GLU A 129 6.15 15.17 13.39
CA GLU A 129 7.13 14.06 13.39
C GLU A 129 6.58 12.84 12.64
N PHE A 130 5.27 12.57 12.76
CA PHE A 130 4.62 11.53 11.98
C PHE A 130 4.67 11.85 10.48
N TYR A 131 4.41 13.10 10.10
CA TYR A 131 4.52 13.56 8.71
C TYR A 131 5.91 13.32 8.13
N LYS A 132 6.99 13.70 8.85
CA LYS A 132 8.37 13.44 8.42
C LYS A 132 8.65 11.94 8.28
N SER A 133 8.21 11.13 9.23
CA SER A 133 8.37 9.67 9.21
C SER A 133 7.64 9.02 8.03
N LEU A 134 6.46 9.55 7.68
CA LEU A 134 5.70 9.12 6.51
C LEU A 134 6.41 9.51 5.20
N LEU A 135 6.93 10.74 5.10
CA LEU A 135 7.71 11.17 3.93
C LEU A 135 8.96 10.32 3.73
N GLU A 136 9.66 9.95 4.80
CA GLU A 136 10.80 9.03 4.73
C GLU A 136 10.37 7.65 4.22
N SER A 137 9.23 7.14 4.68
CA SER A 137 8.66 5.88 4.17
C SER A 137 8.35 5.97 2.67
N VAL A 138 7.81 7.11 2.19
CA VAL A 138 7.57 7.37 0.76
C VAL A 138 8.90 7.42 -0.03
N ARG A 139 9.93 8.07 0.51
CA ARG A 139 11.27 8.12 -0.10
C ARG A 139 11.89 6.73 -0.22
N ILE A 140 11.80 5.91 0.83
CA ILE A 140 12.30 4.52 0.81
C ILE A 140 11.52 3.68 -0.21
N LEU A 141 10.19 3.82 -0.25
CA LEU A 141 9.33 3.13 -1.20
C LEU A 141 9.72 3.47 -2.65
N TYR A 142 9.99 4.74 -2.96
CA TYR A 142 10.42 5.16 -4.29
C TYR A 142 11.85 4.72 -4.62
N SER A 143 12.81 5.13 -3.78
CA SER A 143 14.24 5.05 -4.10
C SER A 143 14.80 3.62 -3.96
N LYS A 144 14.36 2.87 -2.94
CA LYS A 144 14.86 1.52 -2.65
C LYS A 144 13.93 0.43 -3.17
N ALA A 145 12.62 0.54 -2.94
CA ALA A 145 11.68 -0.47 -3.44
C ALA A 145 11.34 -0.30 -4.94
N GLY A 146 11.61 0.88 -5.51
CA GLY A 146 11.31 1.18 -6.91
C GLY A 146 9.81 1.32 -7.19
N LEU A 147 9.02 1.73 -6.19
CA LEU A 147 7.57 1.78 -6.24
C LEU A 147 7.03 3.18 -5.94
N VAL A 148 5.94 3.54 -6.60
CA VAL A 148 5.04 4.64 -6.20
C VAL A 148 3.75 4.00 -5.71
N HIS A 149 3.25 4.42 -4.54
CA HIS A 149 2.05 3.83 -3.95
C HIS A 149 0.82 4.03 -4.86
N GLY A 150 0.67 5.22 -5.42
CA GLY A 150 -0.35 5.56 -6.41
C GLY A 150 -1.77 5.53 -5.87
N ASP A 151 -1.97 5.64 -4.55
CA ASP A 151 -3.24 5.90 -3.87
C ASP A 151 -3.03 6.24 -2.38
N LEU A 152 -1.88 6.82 -2.03
CA LEU A 152 -1.52 7.05 -0.63
C LEU A 152 -2.38 8.19 -0.06
N SER A 153 -3.02 7.92 1.08
CA SER A 153 -3.88 8.86 1.81
C SER A 153 -4.03 8.38 3.26
N GLU A 154 -4.69 9.16 4.10
CA GLU A 154 -4.93 8.81 5.51
C GLU A 154 -5.79 7.55 5.71
N TYR A 155 -6.43 7.05 4.63
CA TYR A 155 -7.21 5.82 4.62
C TYR A 155 -6.37 4.56 4.36
N ASN A 156 -5.15 4.72 3.85
CA ASN A 156 -4.22 3.64 3.47
C ASN A 156 -2.95 3.64 4.36
N ILE A 157 -3.03 4.29 5.52
CA ILE A 157 -1.98 4.35 6.53
C ILE A 157 -2.60 3.92 7.86
N MET A 158 -2.00 2.93 8.53
CA MET A 158 -2.32 2.57 9.91
C MET A 158 -1.31 3.25 10.85
N VAL A 159 -1.73 3.51 12.08
CA VAL A 159 -0.88 4.03 13.15
C VAL A 159 -0.59 2.90 14.13
N LEU A 160 0.67 2.50 14.22
CA LEU A 160 1.11 1.47 15.17
C LEU A 160 2.42 1.95 15.83
N ASP A 161 2.44 2.02 17.16
CA ASP A 161 3.56 2.55 17.95
C ASP A 161 3.96 3.98 17.51
N ASP A 162 2.95 4.85 17.35
CA ASP A 162 3.10 6.24 16.86
C ASP A 162 3.82 6.38 15.51
N SER A 163 3.89 5.29 14.74
CA SER A 163 4.61 5.21 13.47
C SER A 163 3.69 4.81 12.31
N PRO A 164 3.94 5.29 11.08
CA PRO A 164 3.14 4.93 9.92
C PRO A 164 3.39 3.48 9.49
N VAL A 165 2.30 2.75 9.20
CA VAL A 165 2.32 1.48 8.46
C VAL A 165 1.55 1.66 7.18
N ILE A 166 2.24 1.58 6.04
CA ILE A 166 1.63 1.72 4.71
C ILE A 166 1.00 0.38 4.32
N PHE A 167 -0.23 0.39 3.81
CA PHE A 167 -0.91 -0.80 3.31
C PHE A 167 -1.72 -0.51 2.04
N ASP A 168 -2.29 -1.56 1.43
CA ASP A 168 -3.03 -1.48 0.16
C ASP A 168 -2.20 -0.99 -1.04
N VAL A 169 -1.05 -1.62 -1.24
CA VAL A 169 -0.16 -1.39 -2.40
C VAL A 169 -0.62 -2.10 -3.67
N SER A 170 -1.92 -2.39 -3.78
CA SER A 170 -2.50 -3.08 -4.94
C SER A 170 -2.43 -2.21 -6.20
N GLN A 171 -2.64 -0.90 -6.05
CA GLN A 171 -2.55 0.09 -7.12
C GLN A 171 -1.10 0.57 -7.38
N ALA A 172 -0.16 0.27 -6.48
CA ALA A 172 1.23 0.73 -6.59
C ALA A 172 1.91 0.29 -7.89
N VAL A 173 2.62 1.23 -8.52
CA VAL A 173 3.27 1.05 -9.81
C VAL A 173 4.78 1.09 -9.66
N LEU A 174 5.50 0.47 -10.62
CA LEU A 174 6.96 0.61 -10.68
C LEU A 174 7.34 2.04 -11.03
N LYS A 175 8.50 2.51 -10.57
CA LYS A 175 9.05 3.83 -10.92
C LYS A 175 9.21 4.07 -12.44
N SER A 176 9.31 2.99 -13.22
CA SER A 176 9.40 3.04 -14.69
C SER A 176 8.04 3.13 -15.39
N HIS A 177 6.94 3.14 -14.63
CA HIS A 177 5.60 3.23 -15.18
C HIS A 177 5.34 4.63 -15.75
N PRO A 178 4.66 4.79 -16.91
CA PRO A 178 4.43 6.11 -17.50
C PRO A 178 3.71 7.10 -16.58
N LEU A 179 2.81 6.60 -15.72
CA LEU A 179 2.09 7.41 -14.73
C LEU A 179 2.82 7.57 -13.39
N SER A 180 4.06 7.09 -13.24
CA SER A 180 4.77 7.08 -11.95
C SER A 180 4.86 8.48 -11.33
N ASP A 181 5.23 9.48 -12.14
CA ASP A 181 5.45 10.85 -11.65
C ASP A 181 4.14 11.52 -11.23
N GLU A 182 3.10 11.44 -12.06
CA GLU A 182 1.76 11.95 -11.74
C GLU A 182 1.19 11.32 -10.46
N LEU A 183 1.36 10.00 -10.31
CA LEU A 183 0.88 9.28 -9.13
C LEU A 183 1.65 9.68 -7.87
N LEU A 184 2.97 9.90 -7.96
CA LEU A 184 3.78 10.34 -6.84
C LEU A 184 3.37 11.74 -6.40
N LEU A 185 3.19 12.66 -7.36
CA LEU A 185 2.73 14.03 -7.08
C LEU A 185 1.40 14.01 -6.32
N ARG A 186 0.44 13.24 -6.81
CA ARG A 186 -0.88 13.09 -6.17
C ARG A 186 -0.80 12.51 -4.76
N ASP A 187 0.05 11.52 -4.55
CA ASP A 187 0.26 10.93 -3.22
C ASP A 187 0.81 12.00 -2.25
N VAL A 188 1.79 12.79 -2.68
CA VAL A 188 2.38 13.88 -1.88
C VAL A 188 1.35 14.98 -1.59
N GLU A 189 0.57 15.40 -2.58
CA GLU A 189 -0.51 16.39 -2.40
C GLU A 189 -1.54 15.95 -1.37
N ARG A 190 -1.96 14.69 -1.39
CA ARG A 190 -2.91 14.13 -0.42
C ARG A 190 -2.34 14.10 0.99
N ILE A 191 -1.08 13.68 1.13
CA ILE A 191 -0.37 13.72 2.42
C ILE A 191 -0.32 15.17 2.93
N ASN A 192 0.15 16.11 2.12
CA ASN A 192 0.24 17.51 2.51
C ASN A 192 -1.13 18.09 2.88
N PHE A 193 -2.17 17.78 2.11
CA PHE A 193 -3.52 18.24 2.42
C PHE A 193 -4.00 17.74 3.79
N TYR A 194 -3.79 16.45 4.09
CA TYR A 194 -4.17 15.89 5.39
C TYR A 194 -3.40 16.53 6.54
N PHE A 195 -2.06 16.62 6.46
CA PHE A 195 -1.24 17.17 7.54
C PHE A 195 -1.38 18.70 7.69
N GLY A 196 -1.58 19.43 6.60
CA GLY A 196 -1.89 20.85 6.64
C GLY A 196 -3.17 21.16 7.41
N ARG A 197 -4.20 20.29 7.30
CA ARG A 197 -5.43 20.40 8.11
C ARG A 197 -5.22 20.13 9.60
N LEU A 198 -4.15 19.42 9.96
CA LEU A 198 -3.72 19.22 11.34
C LEU A 198 -2.81 20.35 11.86
N GLY A 199 -2.61 21.41 11.08
CA GLY A 199 -1.75 22.54 11.44
C GLY A 199 -0.26 22.27 11.26
N VAL A 200 0.12 21.18 10.59
CA VAL A 200 1.53 20.95 10.25
C VAL A 200 1.94 21.92 9.15
N ASP A 201 3.04 22.63 9.40
CA ASP A 201 3.70 23.41 8.37
C ASP A 201 4.39 22.44 7.38
N THR A 202 3.71 22.11 6.27
CA THR A 202 4.16 21.13 5.28
C THR A 202 5.27 21.67 4.36
N TYR A 203 6.03 20.79 3.72
CA TYR A 203 6.98 21.18 2.67
C TYR A 203 6.28 21.39 1.32
N GLY A 204 6.92 22.15 0.41
CA GLY A 204 6.44 22.30 -0.97
C GLY A 204 6.35 20.95 -1.68
N VAL A 205 5.30 20.75 -2.48
CA VAL A 205 5.05 19.46 -3.14
C VAL A 205 6.21 19.08 -4.07
N GLU A 206 6.72 20.05 -4.83
CA GLU A 206 7.85 19.89 -5.74
C GLU A 206 9.18 19.62 -4.99
N ASP A 207 9.34 20.19 -3.80
CA ASP A 207 10.52 19.96 -2.96
C ASP A 207 10.51 18.52 -2.43
N ILE A 208 9.34 18.03 -1.98
CA ILE A 208 9.15 16.64 -1.55
C ILE A 208 9.40 15.69 -2.73
N GLU A 209 8.80 15.95 -3.89
CA GLU A 209 8.98 15.11 -5.09
C GLU A 209 10.46 15.00 -5.47
N ARG A 210 11.15 16.15 -5.57
CA ARG A 210 12.58 16.18 -5.89
C ARG A 210 13.40 15.41 -4.87
N TRP A 211 13.12 15.58 -3.58
CA TRP A 211 13.80 14.88 -2.51
C TRP A 211 13.53 13.37 -2.57
N VAL A 212 12.29 12.93 -2.74
CA VAL A 212 11.92 11.51 -2.89
C VAL A 212 12.64 10.86 -4.07
N LYS A 213 12.77 11.58 -5.20
CA LYS A 213 13.48 11.11 -6.39
C LYS A 213 15.02 11.13 -6.25
N GLY A 214 15.55 11.58 -5.12
CA GLY A 214 16.99 11.67 -4.87
C GLY A 214 17.66 12.91 -5.49
N GLY A 215 16.89 13.89 -5.95
CA GLY A 215 17.40 15.18 -6.44
C GLY A 215 17.84 16.14 -5.32
N ALA A 216 17.67 15.75 -4.06
CA ALA A 216 18.19 16.47 -2.89
C ALA A 216 18.54 15.48 -1.76
N GLU A 217 19.66 15.73 -1.07
CA GLU A 217 20.05 14.96 0.11
C GLU A 217 19.19 15.31 1.33
N ILE A 218 18.84 16.59 1.48
CA ILE A 218 18.07 17.12 2.62
C ILE A 218 16.79 17.77 2.10
N LEU A 219 15.66 17.44 2.73
CA LEU A 219 14.40 18.11 2.47
C LEU A 219 14.42 19.48 3.15
N ARG A 220 14.50 20.54 2.34
CA ARG A 220 14.50 21.92 2.81
C ARG A 220 13.21 22.60 2.38
N LYS A 221 12.74 23.55 3.19
CA LYS A 221 11.76 24.52 2.72
C LYS A 221 12.51 25.58 1.94
N ASN A 222 12.02 25.94 0.76
CA ASN A 222 12.48 27.16 0.11
C ASN A 222 12.17 28.34 1.06
N PRO A 223 13.13 29.24 1.30
CA PRO A 223 12.85 30.45 2.06
C PRO A 223 11.77 31.24 1.34
N SER A 224 10.72 31.59 2.08
CA SER A 224 9.61 32.44 1.64
C SER A 224 10.09 33.79 1.14
#